data_AF-A0A7V9E7L2-F1
#
_entry.id   AF-A0A7V9E7L2-F1
#
_cell.length_a   1.000
_cell.length_b   1.000
_cell.length_c   1.000
_cell.angle_alpha   90.00
_cell.angle_beta   90.00
_cell.angle_gamma   90.00
#
_symmetry.space_group_name_H-M   'P 1'
#
loop_
_entity.id
_entity.type
_entity.pdbx_description
1 polymer ?
#
loop_
_entity_poly.entity_id
_entity_poly.type
_entity_poly.pdbx_seq_one_letter_code
_entity_poly.pdbx_strand_id
1 'polypeptide(L)'
;MTRLFYEKFVPADPMLAPIFANMSADHPQRVAKWLGEVFGGPPYYSQEYGGYPRMISEHAGKCLTDEWRARWVSLLMQSAQEAGLPNDPEFRSAFGSYIEWGSRLAVENSQIASRPPADMPMPSWGWNTTAGPPGGRVSALAQRADEEAQLVVLPAADEPVRFEKHIKAQFRSRDRQAMTFVFDLWSYDDVRDHADAILARLRNGSMPCDGAWPAERIDVFQRWVDEGTNA
;
A
#
# COMPACT_ATOMS: atom_id res chain seq x y z
N MET A 1 12.90 -22.71 -10.16
CA MET A 1 12.38 -21.33 -10.32
C MET A 1 13.20 -20.28 -9.56
N THR A 2 13.21 -20.23 -8.23
CA THR A 2 13.83 -19.10 -7.47
C THR A 2 15.31 -18.92 -7.75
N ARG A 3 16.07 -20.01 -7.98
CA ARG A 3 17.46 -19.92 -8.47
C ARG A 3 17.57 -19.20 -9.81
N LEU A 4 16.77 -19.58 -10.82
CA LEU A 4 16.74 -18.87 -12.10
C LEU A 4 16.45 -17.38 -11.89
N PHE A 5 15.50 -17.05 -11.03
CA PHE A 5 15.17 -15.67 -10.73
C PHE A 5 16.37 -14.90 -10.15
N TYR A 6 16.94 -15.36 -9.03
CA TYR A 6 17.97 -14.64 -8.30
C TYR A 6 19.40 -14.78 -8.88
N GLU A 7 19.70 -15.87 -9.57
CA GLU A 7 21.04 -16.17 -10.09
C GLU A 7 21.20 -15.80 -11.57
N LYS A 8 20.10 -15.74 -12.35
CA LYS A 8 20.13 -15.39 -13.78
C LYS A 8 19.43 -14.06 -14.08
N PHE A 9 18.16 -13.92 -13.72
CA PHE A 9 17.35 -12.76 -14.15
C PHE A 9 17.65 -11.47 -13.37
N VAL A 10 17.72 -11.55 -12.04
CA VAL A 10 17.99 -10.39 -11.17
C VAL A 10 19.36 -9.77 -11.45
N PRO A 11 20.47 -10.52 -11.53
CA PRO A 11 21.79 -9.93 -11.77
C PRO A 11 21.93 -9.31 -13.17
N ALA A 12 21.16 -9.79 -14.14
CA ALA A 12 21.13 -9.25 -15.50
C ALA A 12 20.22 -8.00 -15.65
N ASP A 13 19.45 -7.67 -14.62
CA ASP A 13 18.50 -6.56 -14.65
C ASP A 13 19.07 -5.31 -13.97
N PRO A 14 19.25 -4.19 -14.68
CA PRO A 14 19.89 -3.00 -14.12
C PRO A 14 19.10 -2.35 -12.98
N MET A 15 17.78 -2.59 -12.89
CA MET A 15 16.92 -2.03 -11.87
C MET A 15 16.95 -2.87 -10.59
N LEU A 16 16.90 -4.20 -10.70
CA LEU A 16 16.87 -5.09 -9.54
C LEU A 16 18.26 -5.50 -9.04
N ALA A 17 19.28 -5.58 -9.91
CA ALA A 17 20.61 -6.02 -9.52
C ALA A 17 21.18 -5.22 -8.31
N PRO A 18 21.09 -3.88 -8.24
CA PRO A 18 21.59 -3.12 -7.10
C PRO A 18 20.88 -3.46 -5.78
N ILE A 19 19.58 -3.76 -5.82
CA ILE A 19 18.75 -4.05 -4.65
C ILE A 19 19.15 -5.40 -4.01
N PHE A 20 19.56 -6.35 -4.85
CA PHE A 20 19.92 -7.71 -4.44
C PHE A 20 21.44 -7.95 -4.38
N ALA A 21 22.27 -6.93 -4.63
CA ALA A 21 23.73 -7.09 -4.70
C ALA A 21 24.36 -7.70 -3.43
N ASN A 22 23.74 -7.46 -2.27
CA ASN A 22 24.19 -7.98 -0.97
C ASN A 22 23.30 -9.12 -0.42
N MET A 23 22.51 -9.77 -1.27
CA MET A 23 21.68 -10.90 -0.83
C MET A 23 22.56 -12.07 -0.35
N SER A 24 22.08 -12.83 0.64
CA SER A 24 22.78 -14.04 1.06
C SER A 24 22.71 -15.13 -0.03
N ALA A 25 23.74 -15.97 -0.11
CA ALA A 25 23.82 -17.03 -1.12
C ALA A 25 22.66 -18.06 -1.03
N ASP A 26 22.07 -18.21 0.16
CA ASP A 26 20.91 -19.08 0.39
C ASP A 26 19.55 -18.38 0.22
N HIS A 27 19.53 -17.10 -0.17
CA HIS A 27 18.29 -16.35 -0.40
C HIS A 27 17.32 -17.04 -1.38
N PRO A 28 17.75 -17.63 -2.51
CA PRO A 28 16.84 -18.35 -3.41
C PRO A 28 16.13 -19.53 -2.73
N GLN A 29 16.81 -20.22 -1.83
CA GLN A 29 16.29 -21.36 -1.07
C GLN A 29 15.29 -20.90 -0.01
N ARG A 30 15.57 -19.78 0.67
CA ARG A 30 14.63 -19.16 1.61
C ARG A 30 13.32 -18.80 0.94
N VAL A 31 13.39 -18.16 -0.23
CA VAL A 31 12.19 -17.77 -1.00
C VAL A 31 11.45 -19.01 -1.53
N ALA A 32 12.16 -20.07 -1.92
CA ALA A 32 11.51 -21.32 -2.32
C ALA A 32 10.73 -21.96 -1.16
N LYS A 33 11.30 -21.98 0.05
CA LYS A 33 10.62 -22.48 1.26
C LYS A 33 9.41 -21.62 1.62
N TRP A 34 9.54 -20.30 1.53
CA TRP A 34 8.43 -19.37 1.75
C TRP A 34 7.26 -19.67 0.79
N LEU A 35 7.53 -19.71 -0.51
CA LEU A 35 6.51 -19.97 -1.52
C LEU A 35 5.91 -21.38 -1.34
N GLY A 36 6.75 -22.39 -1.09
CA GLY A 36 6.29 -23.74 -0.84
C GLY A 36 5.29 -23.80 0.33
N GLU A 37 5.62 -23.18 1.45
CA GLU A 37 4.75 -23.14 2.64
C GLU A 37 3.45 -22.36 2.37
N VAL A 38 3.53 -21.21 1.71
CA VAL A 38 2.35 -20.40 1.35
C VAL A 38 1.34 -21.21 0.52
N PHE A 39 1.83 -21.99 -0.44
CA PHE A 39 0.98 -22.83 -1.30
C PHE A 39 0.66 -24.20 -0.69
N GLY A 40 0.74 -24.34 0.64
CA GLY A 40 0.29 -25.52 1.38
C GLY A 40 1.33 -26.64 1.53
N GLY A 41 2.59 -26.38 1.21
CA GLY A 41 3.70 -27.28 1.48
C GLY A 41 4.09 -27.32 2.98
N PRO A 42 5.08 -28.15 3.34
CA PRO A 42 5.55 -28.23 4.72
C PRO A 42 6.08 -26.89 5.25
N PRO A 43 6.00 -26.62 6.57
CA PRO A 43 6.30 -25.31 7.15
C PRO A 43 7.80 -25.04 7.33
N TYR A 44 8.61 -25.34 6.30
CA TYR A 44 10.06 -25.23 6.37
C TYR A 44 10.53 -23.78 6.54
N TYR A 45 9.80 -22.79 6.00
CA TYR A 45 10.20 -21.41 6.18
C TYR A 45 9.95 -20.96 7.61
N SER A 46 8.77 -21.25 8.14
CA SER A 46 8.41 -20.89 9.51
C SER A 46 9.31 -21.57 10.53
N GLN A 47 9.58 -22.87 10.36
CA GLN A 47 10.43 -23.62 11.28
C GLN A 47 11.88 -23.15 11.28
N GLU A 48 12.45 -22.85 10.10
CA GLU A 48 13.88 -22.57 9.99
C GLU A 48 14.22 -21.08 10.08
N TYR A 49 13.30 -20.20 9.67
CA TYR A 49 13.56 -18.77 9.56
C TYR A 49 12.65 -17.91 10.43
N GLY A 50 11.62 -18.47 11.08
CA GLY A 50 10.75 -17.73 12.01
C GLY A 50 9.51 -17.10 11.39
N GLY A 51 9.14 -17.51 10.18
CA GLY A 51 7.82 -17.21 9.60
C GLY A 51 7.63 -15.74 9.22
N TYR A 52 6.37 -15.29 9.23
CA TYR A 52 5.99 -13.96 8.76
C TYR A 52 6.78 -12.79 9.41
N PRO A 53 7.06 -12.77 10.73
CA PRO A 53 7.88 -11.73 11.35
C PRO A 53 9.27 -11.60 10.73
N ARG A 54 9.89 -12.73 10.38
CA ARG A 54 11.19 -12.71 9.69
C ARG A 54 11.10 -12.07 8.32
N MET A 55 10.08 -12.42 7.55
CA MET A 55 9.87 -11.85 6.22
C MET A 55 9.71 -10.33 6.30
N ILE A 56 8.93 -9.81 7.25
CA ILE A 56 8.82 -8.36 7.48
C ILE A 56 10.19 -7.75 7.78
N SER A 57 10.96 -8.35 8.70
CA SER A 57 12.28 -7.83 9.09
C SER A 57 13.24 -7.68 7.91
N GLU A 58 13.11 -8.55 6.91
CA GLU A 58 13.92 -8.53 5.69
C GLU A 58 13.48 -7.46 4.68
N HIS A 59 12.29 -6.85 4.85
CA HIS A 59 11.78 -5.80 3.96
C HIS A 59 11.79 -4.42 4.60
N ALA A 60 11.67 -4.35 5.92
CA ALA A 60 11.58 -3.11 6.69
C ALA A 60 12.69 -2.11 6.32
N GLY A 61 12.29 -0.86 6.08
CA GLY A 61 13.20 0.25 5.80
C GLY A 61 13.88 0.25 4.43
N LYS A 62 13.54 -0.68 3.52
CA LYS A 62 14.10 -0.72 2.17
C LYS A 62 13.46 0.27 1.19
N CYS A 63 12.37 0.94 1.58
CA CYS A 63 11.68 1.96 0.77
C CYS A 63 11.44 1.51 -0.68
N LEU A 64 10.93 0.29 -0.85
CA LEU A 64 10.68 -0.29 -2.17
C LEU A 64 9.61 0.54 -2.90
N THR A 65 9.76 0.66 -4.22
CA THR A 65 8.84 1.41 -5.09
C THR A 65 7.96 0.46 -5.90
N ASP A 66 6.86 0.98 -6.44
CA ASP A 66 5.98 0.22 -7.34
C ASP A 66 6.67 -0.16 -8.66
N GLU A 67 7.63 0.63 -9.11
CA GLU A 67 8.43 0.33 -10.30
C GLU A 67 9.30 -0.91 -10.08
N TRP A 68 10.04 -0.95 -8.97
CA TRP A 68 10.82 -2.12 -8.58
C TRP A 68 9.93 -3.35 -8.37
N ARG A 69 8.78 -3.17 -7.72
CA ARG A 69 7.78 -4.23 -7.50
C ARG A 69 7.30 -4.82 -8.82
N ALA A 70 6.86 -3.97 -9.76
CA ALA A 70 6.35 -4.42 -11.06
C ALA A 70 7.43 -5.18 -11.85
N ARG A 71 8.68 -4.69 -11.81
CA ARG A 71 9.81 -5.38 -12.46
C ARG A 71 10.11 -6.73 -11.81
N TRP A 72 10.10 -6.78 -10.48
CA TRP A 72 10.28 -8.01 -9.70
C TRP A 72 9.23 -9.07 -10.04
N VAL A 73 7.95 -8.70 -10.07
CA VAL A 73 6.84 -9.59 -10.45
C VAL A 73 7.04 -10.13 -11.86
N SER A 74 7.34 -9.26 -12.82
CA SER A 74 7.55 -9.66 -14.23
C SER A 74 8.66 -10.72 -14.36
N LEU A 75 9.83 -10.47 -13.75
CA LEU A 75 10.97 -11.38 -13.86
C LEU A 75 10.75 -12.69 -13.09
N LEU A 76 10.02 -12.67 -11.96
CA LEU A 76 9.68 -13.89 -11.24
C LEU A 76 8.73 -14.78 -12.05
N MET A 77 7.70 -14.19 -12.67
CA MET A 77 6.77 -14.91 -13.54
C MET A 77 7.48 -15.50 -14.76
N GLN A 78 8.43 -14.76 -15.36
CA GLN A 78 9.29 -15.29 -16.42
C GLN A 78 10.14 -16.47 -15.93
N SER A 79 10.69 -16.37 -14.71
CA SER A 79 11.48 -17.44 -14.09
C SER A 79 10.64 -18.69 -13.79
N ALA A 80 9.35 -18.53 -13.47
CA ALA A 80 8.41 -19.63 -13.29
C ALA A 80 8.18 -20.38 -14.61
N GLN A 81 7.97 -19.64 -15.69
CA GLN A 81 7.80 -20.20 -17.02
C GLN A 81 9.06 -20.94 -17.49
N GLU A 82 10.24 -20.34 -17.37
CA GLU A 82 11.50 -20.99 -17.78
C GLU A 82 11.82 -22.23 -16.93
N ALA A 83 11.44 -22.21 -15.65
CA ALA A 83 11.60 -23.36 -14.77
C ALA A 83 10.65 -24.54 -15.10
N GLY A 84 9.72 -24.37 -16.04
CA GLY A 84 8.74 -25.40 -16.40
C GLY A 84 7.68 -25.65 -15.32
N LEU A 85 7.35 -24.63 -14.51
CA LEU A 85 6.19 -24.73 -13.62
C LEU A 85 4.90 -24.88 -14.46
N PRO A 86 3.82 -25.42 -13.88
CA PRO A 86 2.54 -25.54 -14.59
C PRO A 86 2.12 -24.21 -15.23
N ASN A 87 1.48 -24.29 -16.39
CA ASN A 87 1.11 -23.12 -17.18
C ASN A 87 -0.37 -23.13 -17.59
N ASP A 88 -1.16 -24.01 -16.96
CA ASP A 88 -2.61 -24.02 -17.06
C ASP A 88 -3.22 -22.75 -16.43
N PRO A 89 -4.43 -22.34 -16.87
CA PRO A 89 -5.10 -21.14 -16.36
C PRO A 89 -5.25 -21.11 -14.84
N GLU A 90 -5.55 -22.25 -14.22
CA GLU A 90 -5.75 -22.41 -12.79
C GLU A 90 -4.46 -22.09 -12.02
N PHE A 91 -3.34 -22.68 -12.42
CA PHE A 91 -2.03 -22.37 -11.87
C PHE A 91 -1.66 -20.90 -12.05
N ARG A 92 -1.79 -20.38 -13.27
CA ARG A 92 -1.41 -18.99 -13.58
C ARG A 92 -2.22 -17.98 -12.77
N SER A 93 -3.51 -18.26 -12.56
CA SER A 93 -4.41 -17.43 -11.76
C SER A 93 -4.00 -17.41 -10.29
N ALA A 94 -3.84 -18.58 -9.67
CA ALA A 94 -3.49 -18.67 -8.25
C ALA A 94 -2.07 -18.15 -7.97
N PHE A 95 -1.09 -18.59 -8.75
CA PHE A 95 0.29 -18.16 -8.57
C PHE A 95 0.48 -16.67 -8.85
N GLY A 96 -0.04 -16.19 -9.98
CA GLY A 96 0.05 -14.78 -10.36
C GLY A 96 -0.64 -13.84 -9.37
N SER A 97 -1.84 -14.21 -8.89
CA SER A 97 -2.57 -13.40 -7.91
C SER A 97 -1.84 -13.28 -6.57
N TYR A 98 -1.26 -14.37 -6.07
CA TYR A 98 -0.45 -14.34 -4.85
C TYR A 98 0.79 -13.46 -5.02
N ILE A 99 1.53 -13.64 -6.12
CA ILE A 99 2.76 -12.88 -6.38
C ILE A 99 2.45 -11.38 -6.49
N GLU A 100 1.38 -11.01 -7.19
CA GLU A 100 0.95 -9.62 -7.28
C GLU A 100 0.56 -9.07 -5.90
N TRP A 101 -0.30 -9.77 -5.16
CA TRP A 101 -0.73 -9.37 -3.81
C TRP A 101 0.46 -9.25 -2.84
N GLY A 102 1.30 -10.27 -2.76
CA GLY A 102 2.45 -10.34 -1.86
C GLY A 102 3.49 -9.27 -2.17
N SER A 103 3.69 -8.92 -3.44
CA SER A 103 4.61 -7.85 -3.84
C SER A 103 4.17 -6.47 -3.34
N ARG A 104 2.86 -6.19 -3.32
CA ARG A 104 2.32 -4.93 -2.77
C ARG A 104 2.50 -4.86 -1.26
N LEU A 105 2.32 -5.99 -0.57
CA LEU A 105 2.63 -6.13 0.84
C LEU A 105 4.11 -5.85 1.14
N ALA A 106 5.02 -6.33 0.30
CA ALA A 106 6.45 -6.07 0.46
C ALA A 106 6.77 -4.57 0.32
N VAL A 107 6.15 -3.86 -0.64
CA VAL A 107 6.27 -2.40 -0.76
C VAL A 107 5.77 -1.70 0.50
N GLU A 108 4.58 -2.05 0.96
CA GLU A 108 3.97 -1.47 2.16
C GLU A 108 4.81 -1.70 3.43
N ASN A 109 5.29 -2.92 3.64
CA ASN A 109 6.11 -3.31 4.77
C ASN A 109 7.53 -2.72 4.73
N SER A 110 7.99 -2.27 3.56
CA SER A 110 9.32 -1.68 3.41
C SER A 110 9.42 -0.19 3.76
N GLN A 111 8.28 0.47 3.93
CA GLN A 111 8.24 1.90 4.23
C GLN A 111 8.76 2.18 5.65
N ILE A 112 9.40 3.33 5.84
CA ILE A 112 9.93 3.75 7.16
C ILE A 112 8.83 3.85 8.22
N ALA A 113 7.63 4.28 7.82
CA ALA A 113 6.48 4.43 8.71
C ALA A 113 5.66 3.14 8.88
N SER A 114 6.14 2.01 8.36
CA SER A 114 5.39 0.76 8.42
C SER A 114 5.28 0.24 9.85
N ARG A 115 4.05 -0.06 10.29
CA ARG A 115 3.71 -0.67 11.57
C ARG A 115 2.79 -1.88 11.34
N PRO A 116 3.31 -3.00 10.82
CA PRO A 116 2.49 -4.19 10.62
C PRO A 116 2.01 -4.76 11.97
N PRO A 117 0.81 -5.37 12.02
CA PRO A 117 0.35 -6.10 13.21
C PRO A 117 1.36 -7.17 13.63
N ALA A 118 1.61 -7.26 14.95
CA ALA A 118 2.69 -8.10 15.51
C ALA A 118 2.51 -9.60 15.22
N ASP A 119 1.27 -10.10 15.23
CA ASP A 119 0.96 -11.52 15.16
C ASP A 119 0.32 -11.92 13.82
N MET A 120 0.83 -11.38 12.71
CA MET A 120 0.33 -11.79 11.39
C MET A 120 0.71 -13.24 11.08
N PRO A 121 -0.26 -14.10 10.71
CA PRO A 121 0.02 -15.49 10.37
C PRO A 121 0.75 -15.60 9.03
N MET A 122 1.34 -16.77 8.78
CA MET A 122 1.81 -17.11 7.44
C MET A 122 0.65 -17.02 6.45
N PRO A 123 0.86 -16.42 5.25
CA PRO A 123 -0.13 -16.44 4.20
C PRO A 123 -0.39 -17.89 3.79
N SER A 124 -1.66 -18.22 3.60
CA SER A 124 -2.06 -19.46 2.96
C SER A 124 -2.74 -19.10 1.64
N TRP A 125 -2.26 -19.69 0.55
CA TRP A 125 -2.80 -19.47 -0.78
C TRP A 125 -3.08 -20.81 -1.44
N GLY A 126 -4.22 -20.91 -2.10
CA GLY A 126 -4.67 -22.13 -2.76
C GLY A 126 -5.55 -21.77 -3.95
N TRP A 127 -6.15 -22.79 -4.57
CA TRP A 127 -6.94 -22.63 -5.78
C TRP A 127 -8.22 -21.81 -5.57
N ASN A 128 -8.80 -21.89 -4.38
CA ASN A 128 -10.03 -21.19 -3.99
C ASN A 128 -9.77 -20.05 -3.00
N THR A 129 -8.51 -19.75 -2.71
CA THR A 129 -8.15 -18.74 -1.71
C THR A 129 -7.88 -17.42 -2.42
N THR A 130 -8.44 -16.34 -1.88
CA THR A 130 -8.22 -14.98 -2.36
C THR A 130 -7.64 -14.14 -1.23
N ALA A 131 -7.20 -12.92 -1.54
CA ALA A 131 -6.78 -11.92 -0.56
C ALA A 131 -7.88 -11.50 0.46
N GLY A 132 -9.06 -12.13 0.41
CA GLY A 132 -10.28 -11.65 1.05
C GLY A 132 -10.95 -10.54 0.23
N PRO A 133 -12.06 -9.98 0.72
CA PRO A 133 -12.70 -8.84 0.09
C PRO A 133 -11.77 -7.61 0.11
N PRO A 134 -11.93 -6.67 -0.85
CA PRO A 134 -11.22 -5.40 -0.81
C PRO A 134 -11.34 -4.72 0.56
N GLY A 135 -10.22 -4.30 1.14
CA GLY A 135 -10.18 -3.67 2.46
C GLY A 135 -10.25 -4.64 3.65
N GLY A 136 -10.32 -5.96 3.43
CA GLY A 136 -10.37 -6.95 4.52
C GLY A 136 -9.08 -7.09 5.34
N ARG A 137 -7.94 -6.62 4.81
CA ARG A 137 -6.64 -6.63 5.49
C ARG A 137 -6.39 -5.28 6.18
N VAL A 138 -5.93 -5.34 7.43
CA VAL A 138 -5.38 -4.17 8.13
C VAL A 138 -4.05 -3.76 7.49
N SER A 139 -3.99 -2.54 6.99
CA SER A 139 -2.77 -1.96 6.40
C SER A 139 -1.72 -1.71 7.49
N ALA A 140 -0.46 -2.03 7.21
CA ALA A 140 0.69 -1.65 8.02
C ALA A 140 0.91 -0.13 8.06
N LEU A 141 0.27 0.64 7.18
CA LEU A 141 0.27 2.10 7.20
C LEU A 141 -0.97 2.69 7.88
N ALA A 142 -1.93 1.87 8.33
CA ALA A 142 -3.21 2.34 8.87
C ALA A 142 -3.03 3.23 10.11
N GLN A 143 -2.15 2.85 11.04
CA GLN A 143 -1.92 3.64 12.27
C GLN A 143 -1.40 5.06 11.97
N ARG A 144 -0.54 5.21 10.96
CA ARG A 144 -0.10 6.55 10.53
C ARG A 144 -1.25 7.33 9.91
N ALA A 145 -2.09 6.70 9.09
CA ALA A 145 -3.25 7.36 8.50
C ALA A 145 -4.24 7.84 9.58
N ASP A 146 -4.40 7.05 10.66
CA ASP A 146 -5.20 7.43 11.82
C ASP A 146 -4.54 8.56 12.64
N GLU A 147 -3.22 8.52 12.85
CA GLU A 147 -2.44 9.59 13.48
C GLU A 147 -2.51 10.90 12.65
N GLU A 148 -2.34 10.83 11.32
CA GLU A 148 -2.50 11.97 10.41
C GLU A 148 -3.94 12.50 10.41
N ALA A 149 -4.95 11.62 10.47
CA ALA A 149 -6.34 12.02 10.59
C ALA A 149 -6.66 12.66 11.96
N GLN A 150 -5.97 12.26 13.03
CA GLN A 150 -6.10 12.87 14.37
C GLN A 150 -5.36 14.22 14.49
N LEU A 151 -4.34 14.46 13.67
CA LEU A 151 -3.62 15.74 13.62
C LEU A 151 -4.39 16.88 12.93
N VAL A 152 -5.61 16.64 12.44
CA VAL A 152 -6.49 17.68 11.90
C VAL A 152 -6.94 18.60 13.04
N VAL A 153 -6.23 19.72 13.22
CA VAL A 153 -6.57 20.75 14.19
C VAL A 153 -7.79 21.53 13.68
N LEU A 154 -8.91 21.44 14.40
CA LEU A 154 -10.09 22.25 14.13
C LEU A 154 -9.90 23.65 14.76
N PRO A 155 -10.29 24.74 14.08
CA PRO A 155 -10.26 26.08 14.64
C PRO A 155 -11.21 26.19 15.84
N ALA A 156 -10.86 27.07 16.78
CA ALA A 156 -11.81 27.48 17.83
C ALA A 156 -13.04 28.17 17.21
N ALA A 157 -14.13 28.29 17.99
CA ALA A 157 -15.39 28.86 17.51
C ALA A 157 -15.25 30.31 17.01
N ASP A 158 -14.33 31.08 17.59
CA ASP A 158 -14.04 32.48 17.31
C ASP A 158 -12.79 32.70 16.45
N GLU A 159 -12.07 31.63 16.11
CA GLU A 159 -10.87 31.71 15.27
C GLU A 159 -11.24 31.70 13.78
N PRO A 160 -10.70 32.64 12.97
CA PRO A 160 -10.87 32.61 11.51
C PRO A 160 -10.32 31.33 10.88
N VAL A 161 -11.09 30.73 9.98
CA VAL A 161 -10.68 29.52 9.28
C VAL A 161 -9.73 29.89 8.13
N ARG A 162 -8.60 29.17 8.02
CA ARG A 162 -7.54 29.43 7.03
C ARG A 162 -7.23 28.16 6.29
N PHE A 163 -6.98 28.26 5.00
CA PHE A 163 -6.78 27.08 4.17
C PHE A 163 -5.57 26.26 4.63
N GLU A 164 -4.40 26.90 4.74
CA GLU A 164 -3.16 26.17 5.05
C GLU A 164 -3.16 25.56 6.46
N LYS A 165 -3.87 26.19 7.42
CA LYS A 165 -3.91 25.75 8.82
C LYS A 165 -5.03 24.74 9.10
N HIS A 166 -6.22 24.95 8.54
CA HIS A 166 -7.45 24.27 8.98
C HIS A 166 -8.14 23.44 7.90
N ILE A 167 -7.94 23.73 6.61
CA ILE A 167 -8.65 23.06 5.50
C ILE A 167 -7.78 22.02 4.82
N LYS A 168 -6.55 22.38 4.45
CA LYS A 168 -5.63 21.50 3.72
C LYS A 168 -5.40 20.17 4.45
N ALA A 169 -5.22 20.22 5.77
CA ALA A 169 -5.01 19.04 6.60
C ALA A 169 -6.24 18.11 6.68
N GLN A 170 -7.44 18.62 6.41
CA GLN A 170 -8.67 17.83 6.40
C GLN A 170 -8.71 16.84 5.22
N PHE A 171 -8.04 17.19 4.11
CA PHE A 171 -7.89 16.31 2.94
C PHE A 171 -6.69 15.38 3.11
N ARG A 172 -6.95 14.07 3.14
CA ARG A 172 -5.89 13.06 3.24
C ARG A 172 -5.11 12.97 1.92
N SER A 173 -3.89 12.45 1.99
CA SER A 173 -3.09 12.17 0.78
C SER A 173 -3.85 11.31 -0.25
N ARG A 174 -4.63 10.33 0.22
CA ARG A 174 -5.50 9.50 -0.64
C ARG A 174 -6.60 10.32 -1.32
N ASP A 175 -7.23 11.25 -0.61
CA ASP A 175 -8.29 12.12 -1.15
C ASP A 175 -7.72 12.97 -2.28
N ARG A 176 -6.54 13.57 -2.05
CA ARG A 176 -5.81 14.34 -3.05
C ARG A 176 -5.50 13.50 -4.28
N GLN A 177 -4.89 12.33 -4.13
CA GLN A 177 -4.55 11.44 -5.24
C GLN A 177 -5.79 11.05 -6.07
N ALA A 178 -6.92 10.81 -5.39
CA ALA A 178 -8.18 10.50 -6.05
C ALA A 178 -8.78 11.68 -6.82
N MET A 179 -8.35 12.92 -6.57
CA MET A 179 -8.87 14.13 -7.20
C MET A 179 -7.89 14.82 -8.14
N THR A 180 -6.58 14.54 -8.07
CA THR A 180 -5.52 15.21 -8.85
C THR A 180 -5.78 15.24 -10.36
N PHE A 181 -6.58 14.30 -10.90
CA PHE A 181 -6.95 14.30 -12.32
C PHE A 181 -8.01 15.37 -12.69
N VAL A 182 -8.72 15.92 -11.69
CA VAL A 182 -9.69 17.01 -11.84
C VAL A 182 -9.05 18.33 -11.36
N PHE A 183 -8.54 18.37 -10.13
CA PHE A 183 -7.82 19.49 -9.52
C PHE A 183 -7.11 19.03 -8.23
N ASP A 184 -6.20 19.84 -7.68
CA ASP A 184 -5.41 19.50 -6.50
C ASP A 184 -6.09 19.96 -5.19
N LEU A 185 -6.52 19.01 -4.35
CA LEU A 185 -7.11 19.30 -3.03
C LEU A 185 -6.14 19.93 -2.02
N TRP A 186 -4.85 20.01 -2.33
CA TRP A 186 -3.86 20.75 -1.53
C TRP A 186 -3.44 22.08 -2.16
N SER A 187 -4.05 22.45 -3.30
CA SER A 187 -3.94 23.78 -3.89
C SER A 187 -5.05 24.68 -3.33
N TYR A 188 -4.66 25.80 -2.74
CA TYR A 188 -5.62 26.79 -2.24
C TYR A 188 -6.54 27.30 -3.37
N ASP A 189 -5.96 27.65 -4.52
CA ASP A 189 -6.71 28.21 -5.63
C ASP A 189 -7.75 27.21 -6.16
N ASP A 190 -7.36 25.94 -6.31
CA ASP A 190 -8.26 24.89 -6.80
C ASP A 190 -9.41 24.63 -5.80
N VAL A 191 -9.09 24.54 -4.51
CA VAL A 191 -10.11 24.28 -3.47
C VAL A 191 -11.04 25.48 -3.31
N ARG A 192 -10.52 26.71 -3.44
CA ARG A 192 -11.33 27.94 -3.44
C ARG A 192 -12.29 27.96 -4.62
N ASP A 193 -11.77 27.74 -5.82
CA ASP A 193 -12.55 27.85 -7.07
C ASP A 193 -13.64 26.77 -7.17
N HIS A 194 -13.51 25.68 -6.40
CA HIS A 194 -14.47 24.58 -6.34
C HIS A 194 -15.18 24.43 -4.98
N ALA A 195 -15.08 25.43 -4.10
CA ALA A 195 -15.50 25.34 -2.70
C ALA A 195 -16.97 24.88 -2.53
N ASP A 196 -17.91 25.49 -3.27
CA ASP A 196 -19.34 25.14 -3.19
C ASP A 196 -19.62 23.70 -3.63
N ALA A 197 -18.95 23.24 -4.69
CA ALA A 197 -19.12 21.89 -5.22
C ALA A 197 -18.54 20.84 -4.26
N ILE A 198 -17.39 21.15 -3.64
CA ILE A 198 -16.77 20.29 -2.62
C ILE A 198 -17.71 20.21 -1.41
N LEU A 199 -18.17 21.34 -0.88
CA LEU A 199 -19.07 21.43 0.26
C LEU A 199 -20.38 20.66 0.04
N ALA A 200 -20.96 20.74 -1.15
CA ALA A 200 -22.16 19.97 -1.50
C ALA A 200 -21.92 18.45 -1.43
N ARG A 201 -20.77 17.99 -1.91
CA ARG A 201 -20.39 16.56 -1.84
C ARG A 201 -19.99 16.10 -0.44
N LEU A 202 -19.38 16.96 0.36
CA LEU A 202 -19.10 16.68 1.76
C LEU A 202 -20.41 16.49 2.54
N ARG A 203 -21.38 17.39 2.35
CA ARG A 203 -22.70 17.34 3.02
C ARG A 203 -23.53 16.11 2.66
N ASN A 204 -23.49 15.69 1.41
CA ASN A 204 -24.24 14.51 0.97
C ASN A 204 -23.48 13.19 1.22
N GLY A 205 -22.27 13.25 1.77
CA GLY A 205 -21.45 12.09 2.13
C GLY A 205 -20.85 11.34 0.94
N SER A 206 -20.96 11.87 -0.28
CA SER A 206 -20.35 11.25 -1.48
C SER A 206 -18.85 11.52 -1.60
N MET A 207 -18.33 12.44 -0.80
CA MET A 207 -16.91 12.76 -0.71
C MET A 207 -16.44 12.72 0.75
N PRO A 208 -15.33 12.03 1.06
CA PRO A 208 -14.57 11.15 0.18
C PRO A 208 -15.29 9.82 -0.13
N CYS A 209 -14.87 9.15 -1.21
CA CYS A 209 -15.55 7.96 -1.75
C CYS A 209 -15.51 6.72 -0.84
N ASP A 210 -14.69 6.75 0.20
CA ASP A 210 -14.47 5.68 1.17
C ASP A 210 -15.05 5.98 2.57
N GLY A 211 -15.80 7.08 2.73
CA GLY A 211 -16.54 7.39 3.96
C GLY A 211 -16.78 8.88 4.17
N ALA A 212 -17.95 9.26 4.69
CA ALA A 212 -18.30 10.65 4.93
C ALA A 212 -17.43 11.31 6.01
N TRP A 213 -17.18 12.61 5.87
CA TRP A 213 -16.56 13.40 6.94
C TRP A 213 -17.47 13.52 8.17
N PRO A 214 -16.89 13.55 9.39
CA PRO A 214 -17.61 13.99 10.58
C PRO A 214 -18.22 15.39 10.41
N ALA A 215 -19.40 15.62 11.01
CA ALA A 215 -20.11 16.90 10.90
C ALA A 215 -19.25 18.11 11.28
N GLU A 216 -18.44 17.99 12.33
CA GLU A 216 -17.54 19.05 12.81
C GLU A 216 -16.53 19.51 11.74
N ARG A 217 -16.06 18.59 10.88
CA ARG A 217 -15.14 18.91 9.78
C ARG A 217 -15.86 19.64 8.65
N ILE A 218 -17.09 19.22 8.37
CA ILE A 218 -17.96 19.86 7.37
C ILE A 218 -18.30 21.28 7.81
N ASP A 219 -18.58 21.49 9.09
CA ASP A 219 -18.87 22.81 9.67
C ASP A 219 -17.67 23.75 9.54
N VAL A 220 -16.45 23.26 9.76
CA VAL A 220 -15.22 24.04 9.57
C VAL A 220 -15.01 24.41 8.09
N PHE A 221 -15.26 23.49 7.17
CA PHE A 221 -15.20 23.78 5.74
C PHE A 221 -16.26 24.80 5.32
N GLN A 222 -17.50 24.66 5.80
CA GLN A 222 -18.58 25.63 5.57
C GLN A 222 -18.19 27.02 6.08
N ARG A 223 -17.68 27.12 7.31
CA ARG A 223 -17.22 28.40 7.87
C ARG A 223 -16.14 29.04 7.01
N TRP A 224 -15.20 28.27 6.47
CA TRP A 224 -14.19 28.78 5.55
C TRP A 224 -14.77 29.37 4.27
N VAL A 225 -15.81 28.72 3.71
CA VAL A 225 -16.54 29.26 2.55
C VAL A 225 -17.29 30.55 2.92
N ASP A 226 -17.99 30.57 4.06
CA ASP A 226 -18.76 31.72 4.53
C ASP A 226 -17.87 32.93 4.88
N GLU A 227 -16.67 32.69 5.41
CA GLU A 227 -15.68 33.71 5.76
C GLU A 227 -14.91 34.27 4.53
N GLY A 228 -15.24 33.82 3.31
CA GLY A 228 -14.65 34.33 2.07
C GLY A 228 -13.37 33.61 1.63
N THR A 229 -13.19 32.34 2.01
CA THR A 229 -12.10 31.46 1.58
C THR A 229 -10.70 32.00 1.89
N ASN A 230 -10.41 32.28 3.17
CA ASN A 230 -9.09 32.80 3.57
C ASN A 230 -7.95 31.78 3.32
N ALA A 231 -6.84 32.20 2.73
CA ALA A 231 -5.65 31.35 2.52
C ALA A 231 -5.00 30.86 3.83
#